data_AF-I2FM15-F1
#
_entry.id   AF-I2FM15-F1
#
_cell.length_a   1.000
_cell.length_b   1.000
_cell.length_c   1.000
_cell.angle_alpha   90.00
_cell.angle_beta   90.00
_cell.angle_gamma   90.00
#
_symmetry.space_group_name_H-M   'P 1'
#
loop_
_entity.id
_entity.type
_entity.pdbx_description
1 polymer ?
#
loop_
_entity_poly.entity_id
_entity_poly.type
_entity_poly.pdbx_seq_one_letter_code
_entity_poly.pdbx_strand_id
1 'polypeptide(L)'
;MDPLLEDSHLKELLRCTKIFKRGTKYRAVVQGEDGKNLTIGSCPTKLELGKLLFAKYKFQWTKFCYLVEEPFPSSTQVGTNLDSDLEKYNLPDTREIGPLELFHELQGSSKYLVTQGYIKGDGSCQFRAVSKLVYGHQKYHPRVRREVVEYLQLHPDLIEVMLVADQPRQHAFSSTRSPATYLASMANPGYWGDDATLSAAATIYKLSLVIVNPDRTYFELSKVEGPLGWKALYYTGNHYELLFKVPSSSSA
;
A
#
# COMPACT_ATOMS: atom_id res chain seq x y z
N MET A 1 -0.57 -14.83 -0.90
CA MET A 1 -0.79 -14.58 0.54
C MET A 1 -1.91 -13.59 0.70
N ASP A 2 -2.70 -13.64 1.77
CA ASP A 2 -3.73 -12.62 2.02
C ASP A 2 -3.10 -11.45 2.82
N PRO A 3 -3.20 -10.19 2.32
CA PRO A 3 -2.64 -9.03 2.99
C PRO A 3 -3.23 -8.75 4.35
N LEU A 4 -4.47 -9.15 4.60
CA LEU A 4 -5.12 -8.98 5.89
C LEU A 4 -4.66 -10.03 6.92
N LEU A 5 -3.86 -11.03 6.51
CA LEU A 5 -3.27 -12.00 7.44
C LEU A 5 -2.12 -11.37 8.23
N GLU A 6 -2.10 -11.69 9.52
CA GLU A 6 -1.05 -11.32 10.46
C GLU A 6 0.36 -11.62 9.94
N ASP A 7 0.57 -12.81 9.38
CA ASP A 7 1.90 -13.23 8.88
C ASP A 7 2.47 -12.29 7.82
N SER A 8 1.60 -11.67 7.03
CA SER A 8 1.99 -10.73 5.99
C SER A 8 2.48 -9.40 6.56
N HIS A 9 1.97 -9.00 7.74
CA HIS A 9 2.43 -7.82 8.47
C HIS A 9 3.66 -8.09 9.33
N LEU A 10 3.80 -9.31 9.86
CA LEU A 10 4.94 -9.66 10.68
C LEU A 10 6.25 -9.40 9.97
N LYS A 11 6.32 -9.65 8.66
CA LYS A 11 7.53 -9.40 7.87
C LYS A 11 7.92 -7.92 7.87
N GLU A 12 7.00 -7.03 7.51
CA GLU A 12 7.28 -5.58 7.44
C GLU A 12 7.45 -4.96 8.82
N LEU A 13 6.68 -5.42 9.80
CA LEU A 13 6.79 -4.94 11.18
C LEU A 13 8.17 -5.25 11.75
N LEU A 14 8.70 -6.46 11.54
CA LEU A 14 10.04 -6.84 11.99
C LEU A 14 11.16 -6.14 11.24
N ARG A 15 10.90 -5.68 10.01
CA ARG A 15 11.84 -4.90 9.19
C ARG A 15 11.88 -3.44 9.64
N CYS A 16 10.72 -2.80 9.73
CA CYS A 16 10.62 -1.34 9.83
C CYS A 16 10.64 -0.86 11.27
N THR A 17 10.20 -1.68 12.23
CA THR A 17 10.12 -1.26 13.64
C THR A 17 11.50 -1.24 14.30
N LYS A 18 11.80 -0.21 15.07
CA LYS A 18 12.98 -0.14 15.94
C LYS A 18 12.93 -1.20 17.03
N ILE A 19 13.54 -2.34 16.74
CA ILE A 19 13.68 -3.47 17.66
C ILE A 19 15.10 -3.53 18.20
N PHE A 20 15.25 -3.67 19.51
CA PHE A 20 16.53 -3.82 20.18
C PHE A 20 16.47 -4.92 21.23
N LYS A 21 17.64 -5.40 21.65
CA LYS A 21 17.77 -6.47 22.65
C LYS A 21 18.24 -5.89 23.97
N ARG A 22 17.62 -6.30 25.09
CA ARG A 22 18.05 -5.96 26.45
C ARG A 22 18.11 -7.26 27.27
N GLY A 23 19.31 -7.68 27.62
CA GLY A 23 19.55 -9.03 28.16
C GLY A 23 19.22 -10.11 27.13
N THR A 24 18.39 -11.08 27.51
CA THR A 24 17.96 -12.18 26.62
C THR A 24 16.70 -11.86 25.81
N LYS A 25 16.07 -10.70 26.02
CA LYS A 25 14.74 -10.38 25.46
C LYS A 25 14.81 -9.24 24.45
N TYR A 26 13.93 -9.32 23.45
CA TYR A 26 13.71 -8.29 22.43
C TYR A 26 12.60 -7.34 22.86
N ARG A 27 12.79 -6.06 22.53
CA ARG A 27 11.87 -4.95 22.80
C ARG A 27 11.75 -4.06 21.57
N ALA A 28 10.63 -3.38 21.43
CA ALA A 28 10.41 -2.39 20.38
C ALA A 28 10.20 -1.00 20.98
N VAL A 29 10.57 0.02 20.21
CA VAL A 29 10.17 1.41 20.47
C VAL A 29 8.88 1.70 19.72
N VAL A 30 7.90 2.25 20.43
CA VAL A 30 6.60 2.67 19.89
C VAL A 30 6.32 4.11 20.33
N GLN A 31 5.50 4.85 19.58
CA GLN A 31 5.01 6.17 19.95
C GLN A 31 3.76 6.04 20.83
N GLY A 32 3.77 6.73 21.97
CA GLY A 32 2.60 6.92 22.83
C GLY A 32 1.63 7.96 22.25
N GLU A 33 0.42 8.01 22.79
CA GLU A 33 -0.62 8.97 22.38
C GLU A 33 -0.19 10.43 22.63
N ASP A 34 0.73 10.65 23.57
CA ASP A 34 1.36 11.94 23.87
C ASP A 34 2.57 12.26 22.97
N GLY A 35 2.85 11.44 21.95
CA GLY A 35 3.97 11.58 21.04
C GLY A 35 5.32 11.13 21.61
N LYS A 36 5.37 10.63 22.86
CA LYS A 36 6.63 10.18 23.46
C LYS A 36 6.97 8.75 23.09
N ASN A 37 8.27 8.47 23.02
CA ASN A 37 8.76 7.11 22.79
C ASN A 37 8.56 6.24 24.03
N LEU A 38 7.85 5.13 23.86
CA LEU A 38 7.65 4.09 24.85
C LEU A 38 8.40 2.84 24.40
N THR A 39 9.01 2.14 25.36
CA THR A 39 9.55 0.80 25.10
C THR A 39 8.49 -0.23 25.46
N ILE A 40 8.11 -1.07 24.51
CA ILE A 40 7.17 -2.16 24.77
C ILE A 40 7.73 -3.51 24.33
N GLY A 41 7.12 -4.54 24.90
CA GLY A 41 7.53 -5.91 24.69
C GLY A 41 8.74 -6.29 25.55
N SER A 42 8.89 -7.61 25.68
CA SER A 42 10.05 -8.27 26.28
C SER A 42 9.99 -9.74 25.89
N CYS A 43 10.06 -10.00 24.58
CA CYS A 43 9.83 -11.32 24.02
C CYS A 43 11.15 -12.10 23.82
N PRO A 44 11.14 -13.43 23.98
CA PRO A 44 12.32 -14.27 23.71
C PRO A 44 12.83 -14.15 22.27
N THR A 45 11.93 -13.99 21.29
CA THR A 45 12.27 -13.89 19.87
C THR A 45 11.73 -12.61 19.23
N LYS A 46 12.33 -12.21 18.10
CA LYS A 46 11.79 -11.15 17.25
C LYS A 46 10.39 -11.50 16.75
N LEU A 47 10.16 -12.74 16.33
CA LEU A 47 8.86 -13.19 15.82
C LEU A 47 7.73 -13.00 16.85
N GLU A 48 7.94 -13.43 18.09
CA GLU A 48 6.96 -13.23 19.17
C GLU A 48 6.72 -11.74 19.46
N LEU A 49 7.78 -10.91 19.39
CA LEU A 49 7.64 -9.47 19.53
C LEU A 49 6.79 -8.88 18.39
N GLY A 50 7.01 -9.33 17.16
CA GLY A 50 6.22 -8.93 15.99
C GLY A 50 4.74 -9.30 16.15
N LYS A 51 4.45 -10.52 16.61
CA LYS A 51 3.08 -10.97 16.90
C LYS A 51 2.41 -10.13 17.97
N LEU A 52 3.14 -9.80 19.03
CA LEU A 52 2.63 -8.91 20.09
C LEU A 52 2.31 -7.50 19.56
N LEU A 53 3.19 -6.94 18.73
CA LEU A 53 2.99 -5.62 18.13
C LEU A 53 1.82 -5.62 17.15
N PHE A 54 1.71 -6.63 16.29
CA PHE A 54 0.58 -6.76 15.37
C PHE A 54 -0.74 -7.01 16.12
N ALA A 55 -0.74 -7.84 17.16
CA ALA A 55 -1.92 -8.05 17.99
C ALA A 55 -2.41 -6.73 18.63
N LYS A 56 -1.47 -5.87 19.05
CA LYS A 56 -1.78 -4.59 19.70
C LYS A 56 -2.23 -3.50 18.73
N TYR A 57 -1.54 -3.34 17.60
CA TYR A 57 -1.74 -2.20 16.70
C TYR A 57 -2.41 -2.57 15.37
N LYS A 58 -2.57 -3.87 15.10
CA LYS A 58 -3.17 -4.41 13.88
C LYS A 58 -2.58 -3.72 12.65
N PHE A 59 -3.44 -3.30 11.72
CA PHE A 59 -3.07 -2.64 10.48
C PHE A 59 -2.53 -1.20 10.68
N GLN A 60 -2.58 -0.66 11.89
CA GLN A 60 -2.08 0.68 12.22
C GLN A 60 -0.67 0.68 12.80
N TRP A 61 0.03 -0.47 12.79
CA TRP A 61 1.36 -0.60 13.40
C TRP A 61 2.37 0.42 12.88
N THR A 62 2.26 0.92 11.63
CA THR A 62 3.12 1.97 11.07
C THR A 62 2.96 3.32 11.74
N LYS A 63 1.77 3.63 12.27
CA LYS A 63 1.51 4.86 13.04
C LYS A 63 2.15 4.81 14.43
N PHE A 64 2.16 3.63 15.04
CA PHE A 64 2.51 3.48 16.45
C PHE A 64 3.93 2.94 16.65
N CYS A 65 4.51 2.20 15.71
CA CYS A 65 5.88 1.73 15.84
C CYS A 65 6.85 2.85 15.47
N TYR A 66 7.94 3.02 16.22
CA TYR A 66 9.02 3.89 15.77
C TYR A 66 9.69 3.21 14.58
N LEU A 67 9.61 3.84 13.42
CA LEU A 67 10.13 3.29 12.17
C LEU A 67 11.60 3.67 11.99
N VAL A 68 12.47 2.68 11.75
CA VAL A 68 13.88 2.88 11.37
C VAL A 68 14.09 2.83 9.86
N GLU A 69 13.12 2.27 9.15
CA GLU A 69 13.04 2.23 7.70
C GLU A 69 11.62 2.56 7.29
N GLU A 70 11.47 3.21 6.13
CA GLU A 70 10.17 3.41 5.56
C GLU A 70 9.56 2.04 5.20
N PRO A 71 8.31 1.77 5.64
CA PRO A 71 7.65 0.53 5.32
C PRO A 71 7.35 0.42 3.82
N PHE A 72 7.32 1.55 3.09
CA PHE A 72 7.06 1.64 1.65
C PHE A 72 7.91 2.74 0.99
N PRO A 73 8.06 2.78 -0.35
CA PRO A 73 8.81 3.84 -1.03
C PRO A 73 8.15 5.22 -0.86
N SER A 74 9.01 6.23 -0.99
CA SER A 74 8.83 7.67 -0.74
C SER A 74 7.39 8.18 -0.84
N SER A 75 6.84 8.60 0.29
CA SER A 75 5.62 9.39 0.35
C SER A 75 5.94 10.88 0.54
N THR A 76 5.24 11.76 -0.17
CA THR A 76 5.22 13.18 0.15
C THR A 76 4.53 13.36 1.51
N GLN A 77 5.21 14.06 2.43
CA GLN A 77 4.58 14.51 3.67
C GLN A 77 3.44 15.48 3.30
N VAL A 78 2.27 15.28 3.88
CA VAL A 78 1.14 16.21 3.72
C VAL A 78 1.58 17.60 4.12
N GLY A 79 1.10 18.61 3.40
CA GLY A 79 1.17 19.99 3.86
C GLY A 79 0.28 20.21 5.09
N THR A 80 -0.34 21.39 5.18
CA THR A 80 -1.22 21.72 6.32
C THR A 80 -2.62 21.09 6.22
N ASN A 81 -3.10 20.73 5.01
CA ASN A 81 -4.46 20.22 4.79
C ASN A 81 -4.53 19.21 3.62
N LEU A 82 -4.93 17.97 3.91
CA LEU A 82 -5.07 16.88 2.93
C LEU A 82 -6.11 17.18 1.84
N ASP A 83 -7.22 17.86 2.19
CA ASP A 83 -8.26 18.18 1.21
C ASP A 83 -7.69 19.07 0.09
N SER A 84 -6.94 20.12 0.46
CA SER A 84 -6.29 21.03 -0.48
C SER A 84 -5.22 20.32 -1.32
N ASP A 85 -4.44 19.45 -0.69
CA ASP A 85 -3.39 18.68 -1.38
C ASP A 85 -3.97 17.75 -2.45
N LEU A 86 -5.17 17.21 -2.22
CA LEU A 86 -5.82 16.28 -3.14
C LEU A 86 -6.62 16.98 -4.27
N GLU A 87 -7.02 18.24 -4.10
CA GLU A 87 -7.77 18.99 -5.14
C GLU A 87 -7.01 19.10 -6.47
N LYS A 88 -5.67 19.18 -6.44
CA LYS A 88 -4.83 19.29 -7.66
C LYS A 88 -4.98 18.09 -8.60
N TYR A 89 -5.43 16.95 -8.08
CA TYR A 89 -5.59 15.72 -8.88
C TYR A 89 -6.91 15.68 -9.64
N ASN A 90 -7.86 16.58 -9.36
CA ASN A 90 -9.15 16.62 -10.04
C ASN A 90 -9.82 15.23 -10.11
N LEU A 91 -9.90 14.55 -8.96
CA LEU A 91 -10.47 13.21 -8.87
C LEU A 91 -11.95 13.24 -9.31
N PRO A 92 -12.39 12.32 -10.18
CA PRO A 92 -13.76 12.32 -10.67
C PRO A 92 -14.75 12.03 -9.55
N ASP A 93 -15.85 12.79 -9.50
CA ASP A 93 -16.99 12.49 -8.65
C ASP A 93 -17.55 11.12 -9.04
N THR A 94 -17.67 10.23 -8.06
CA THR A 94 -18.20 8.90 -8.31
C THR A 94 -19.63 8.78 -7.79
N ARG A 95 -20.57 8.61 -8.73
CA ARG A 95 -22.01 8.47 -8.44
C ARG A 95 -22.50 7.01 -8.36
N GLU A 96 -21.64 6.02 -8.51
CA GLU A 96 -22.06 4.62 -8.58
C GLU A 96 -21.05 3.70 -7.93
N ILE A 97 -21.10 3.56 -6.60
CA ILE A 97 -20.20 2.60 -5.97
C ILE A 97 -20.87 1.85 -4.85
N GLY A 98 -21.43 0.70 -5.22
CA GLY A 98 -21.72 -0.39 -4.30
C GLY A 98 -22.55 0.00 -3.07
N PRO A 99 -22.53 -0.86 -2.05
CA PRO A 99 -23.23 -0.58 -0.80
C PRO A 99 -22.53 0.55 -0.01
N LEU A 100 -23.29 1.55 0.45
CA LEU A 100 -22.78 2.72 1.16
C LEU A 100 -22.04 2.36 2.46
N GLU A 101 -22.38 1.22 3.07
CA GLU A 101 -21.74 0.72 4.30
C GLU A 101 -20.26 0.38 4.14
N LEU A 102 -19.77 0.25 2.91
CA LEU A 102 -18.34 0.01 2.64
C LEU A 102 -17.54 1.31 2.59
N PHE A 103 -18.18 2.48 2.71
CA PHE A 103 -17.52 3.79 2.61
C PHE A 103 -17.30 4.40 3.99
N HIS A 104 -16.11 4.93 4.19
CA HIS A 104 -15.74 5.67 5.39
C HIS A 104 -15.04 6.96 5.01
N GLU A 105 -15.16 7.98 5.86
CA GLU A 105 -14.40 9.22 5.69
C GLU A 105 -12.91 8.93 5.72
N LEU A 106 -12.18 9.49 4.75
CA LEU A 106 -10.73 9.49 4.79
C LEU A 106 -10.28 10.32 6.01
N GLN A 107 -9.45 9.73 6.85
CA GLN A 107 -9.00 10.40 8.08
C GLN A 107 -8.35 11.76 7.75
N GLY A 108 -8.89 12.83 8.34
CA GLY A 108 -8.40 14.20 8.11
C GLY A 108 -8.90 14.85 6.82
N SER A 109 -9.96 14.30 6.23
CA SER A 109 -10.65 14.84 5.06
C SER A 109 -12.14 14.97 5.33
N SER A 110 -12.75 16.02 4.77
CA SER A 110 -14.22 16.20 4.72
C SER A 110 -14.80 15.95 3.32
N LYS A 111 -13.93 15.74 2.32
CA LYS A 111 -14.27 15.68 0.89
C LYS A 111 -14.00 14.32 0.26
N TYR A 112 -13.33 13.42 0.95
CA TYR A 112 -12.89 12.15 0.38
C TYR A 112 -13.37 10.97 1.23
N LEU A 113 -13.80 9.92 0.54
CA LEU A 113 -14.19 8.64 1.12
C LEU A 113 -13.22 7.56 0.67
N VAL A 114 -13.00 6.58 1.54
CA VAL A 114 -12.28 5.35 1.22
C VAL A 114 -13.19 4.15 1.38
N THR A 115 -12.97 3.11 0.58
CA THR A 115 -13.66 1.84 0.78
C THR A 115 -12.98 0.99 1.84
N GLN A 116 -13.74 0.17 2.56
CA GLN A 116 -13.23 -0.88 3.44
C GLN A 116 -13.90 -2.21 3.11
N GLY A 117 -13.11 -3.22 2.76
CA GLY A 117 -13.62 -4.55 2.43
C GLY A 117 -14.30 -4.64 1.06
N TYR A 118 -14.25 -3.56 0.25
CA TYR A 118 -14.74 -3.59 -1.12
C TYR A 118 -13.78 -4.39 -1.99
N ILE A 119 -12.48 -4.05 -1.97
CA ILE A 119 -11.47 -4.84 -2.64
C ILE A 119 -11.24 -6.12 -1.83
N LYS A 120 -11.36 -7.28 -2.49
CA LYS A 120 -11.14 -8.55 -1.81
C LYS A 120 -9.73 -8.58 -1.21
N GLY A 121 -9.66 -8.83 0.10
CA GLY A 121 -8.42 -9.06 0.86
C GLY A 121 -7.78 -10.38 0.47
N ASP A 122 -7.14 -10.41 -0.70
CA ASP A 122 -6.25 -11.48 -1.12
C ASP A 122 -5.02 -10.88 -1.76
N GLY A 123 -4.00 -11.69 -2.03
CA GLY A 123 -2.75 -11.20 -2.60
C GLY A 123 -2.86 -10.68 -4.03
N SER A 124 -4.07 -10.55 -4.58
CA SER A 124 -4.32 -9.84 -5.83
C SER A 124 -4.94 -8.46 -5.62
N CYS A 125 -5.01 -7.93 -4.39
CA CYS A 125 -5.62 -6.64 -4.07
C CYS A 125 -5.17 -5.49 -5.00
N GLN A 126 -3.87 -5.33 -5.26
CA GLN A 126 -3.36 -4.31 -6.19
C GLN A 126 -3.96 -4.48 -7.60
N PHE A 127 -3.90 -5.69 -8.15
CA PHE A 127 -4.47 -6.01 -9.46
C PHE A 127 -6.00 -5.88 -9.50
N ARG A 128 -6.69 -6.15 -8.39
CA ARG A 128 -8.14 -5.96 -8.24
C ARG A 128 -8.52 -4.49 -8.22
N ALA A 129 -7.76 -3.67 -7.50
CA ALA A 129 -7.93 -2.23 -7.46
C ALA A 129 -7.71 -1.63 -8.85
N VAL A 130 -6.61 -1.98 -9.53
CA VAL A 130 -6.37 -1.58 -10.94
C VAL A 130 -7.50 -2.07 -11.85
N SER A 131 -7.91 -3.34 -11.73
CA SER A 131 -9.03 -3.88 -12.51
C SER A 131 -10.32 -3.11 -12.29
N LYS A 132 -10.58 -2.64 -11.07
CA LYS A 132 -11.75 -1.80 -10.78
C LYS A 132 -11.63 -0.43 -11.43
N LEU A 133 -10.46 0.20 -11.41
CA LEU A 133 -10.22 1.50 -12.07
C LEU A 133 -10.37 1.44 -13.59
N VAL A 134 -9.88 0.35 -14.21
CA VAL A 134 -9.83 0.18 -15.68
C VAL A 134 -11.12 -0.40 -16.24
N TYR A 135 -11.65 -1.45 -15.61
CA TYR A 135 -12.76 -2.24 -16.15
C TYR A 135 -14.06 -2.08 -15.37
N GLY A 136 -14.10 -1.20 -14.37
CA GLY A 136 -15.27 -1.01 -13.50
C GLY A 136 -15.57 -2.18 -12.57
N HIS A 137 -14.78 -3.27 -12.61
CA HIS A 137 -15.01 -4.47 -11.80
C HIS A 137 -13.69 -5.19 -11.48
N GLN A 138 -13.57 -5.72 -10.26
CA GLN A 138 -12.40 -6.47 -9.79
C GLN A 138 -12.20 -7.83 -10.48
N LYS A 139 -13.19 -8.39 -11.19
CA LYS A 139 -13.16 -9.77 -11.70
C LYS A 139 -12.12 -9.99 -12.79
N TYR A 140 -11.69 -8.91 -13.43
CA TYR A 140 -10.68 -8.93 -14.48
C TYR A 140 -9.25 -8.81 -13.92
N HIS A 141 -9.05 -8.88 -12.60
CA HIS A 141 -7.72 -8.89 -11.98
C HIS A 141 -6.76 -9.95 -12.55
N PRO A 142 -7.18 -11.17 -13.00
CA PRO A 142 -6.25 -12.11 -13.62
C PRO A 142 -5.73 -11.59 -14.96
N ARG A 143 -6.58 -10.89 -15.72
CA ARG A 143 -6.19 -10.24 -16.98
C ARG A 143 -5.19 -9.12 -16.72
N VAL A 144 -5.45 -8.26 -15.74
CA VAL A 144 -4.52 -7.20 -15.32
C VAL A 144 -3.16 -7.79 -14.95
N ARG A 145 -3.13 -8.83 -14.11
CA ARG A 145 -1.87 -9.49 -13.74
C ARG A 145 -1.11 -10.00 -14.95
N ARG A 146 -1.79 -10.70 -15.86
CA ARG A 146 -1.17 -11.24 -17.07
C ARG A 146 -0.54 -10.12 -17.91
N GLU A 147 -1.30 -9.08 -18.23
CA GLU A 147 -0.82 -7.95 -19.05
C GLU A 147 0.36 -7.22 -18.38
N VAL A 148 0.32 -7.05 -17.05
CA VAL A 148 1.43 -6.47 -16.27
C VAL A 148 2.68 -7.36 -16.31
N VAL A 149 2.53 -8.67 -16.13
CA VAL A 149 3.67 -9.60 -16.15
C VAL A 149 4.28 -9.68 -17.56
N GLU A 150 3.46 -9.72 -18.60
CA GLU A 150 3.91 -9.67 -20.00
C GLU A 150 4.68 -8.38 -20.30
N TYR A 151 4.21 -7.24 -19.81
CA TYR A 151 4.94 -5.98 -19.92
C TYR A 151 6.29 -6.04 -19.20
N LEU A 152 6.32 -6.50 -17.94
CA LEU A 152 7.57 -6.61 -17.17
C LEU A 152 8.57 -7.59 -17.80
N GLN A 153 8.11 -8.63 -18.51
CA GLN A 153 8.99 -9.52 -19.29
C GLN A 153 9.71 -8.78 -20.43
N LEU A 154 9.08 -7.79 -21.05
CA LEU A 154 9.66 -6.98 -22.12
C LEU A 154 10.50 -5.81 -21.61
N HIS A 155 10.37 -5.47 -20.32
CA HIS A 155 11.02 -4.34 -19.67
C HIS A 155 11.77 -4.76 -18.40
N PRO A 156 12.83 -5.60 -18.52
CA PRO A 156 13.57 -6.13 -17.37
C PRO A 156 14.29 -5.05 -16.57
N ASP A 157 14.60 -3.90 -17.18
CA ASP A 157 15.18 -2.73 -16.52
C ASP A 157 14.33 -2.23 -15.34
N LEU A 158 13.00 -2.27 -15.47
CA LEU A 158 12.08 -1.91 -14.39
C LEU A 158 12.17 -2.86 -13.20
N ILE A 159 12.47 -4.14 -13.46
CA ILE A 159 12.65 -5.15 -12.42
C ILE A 159 14.02 -4.98 -11.77
N GLU A 160 15.06 -4.75 -12.57
CA GLU A 160 16.43 -4.57 -12.09
C GLU A 160 16.57 -3.38 -11.15
N VAL A 161 15.99 -2.23 -11.51
CA VAL A 161 15.99 -1.04 -10.65
C VAL A 161 15.36 -1.32 -9.30
N MET A 162 14.24 -2.05 -9.27
CA MET A 162 13.55 -2.43 -8.05
C MET A 162 14.35 -3.47 -7.24
N LEU A 163 14.90 -4.50 -7.88
CA LEU A 163 15.75 -5.50 -7.23
C LEU A 163 17.01 -4.86 -6.62
N VAL A 164 17.58 -3.84 -7.27
CA VAL A 164 18.73 -3.06 -6.75
C VAL A 164 18.31 -2.16 -5.58
N ALA A 165 17.16 -1.48 -5.69
CA ALA A 165 16.61 -0.65 -4.61
C ALA A 165 16.25 -1.47 -3.35
N ASP A 166 15.90 -2.74 -3.53
CA ASP A 166 15.64 -3.69 -2.44
C ASP A 166 16.94 -4.31 -1.86
N GLN A 167 18.12 -4.03 -2.42
CA GLN A 167 19.37 -4.61 -1.91
C GLN A 167 19.73 -4.23 -0.46
N PRO A 168 19.47 -3.01 0.03
CA PRO A 168 19.63 -2.68 1.46
C PRO A 168 18.56 -3.33 2.36
N ARG A 169 17.44 -3.79 1.77
CA ARG A 169 16.26 -4.37 2.46
C ARG A 169 16.33 -5.90 2.57
N GLN A 170 17.51 -6.49 2.33
CA GLN A 170 17.75 -7.92 2.27
C GLN A 170 17.80 -8.58 3.68
N HIS A 171 16.77 -9.35 4.02
CA HIS A 171 16.84 -10.39 5.04
C HIS A 171 16.35 -11.75 4.50
N ALA A 172 16.67 -12.82 5.24
CA ALA A 172 16.68 -14.26 4.91
C ALA A 172 15.40 -14.91 4.31
N PHE A 173 14.37 -14.14 3.97
CA PHE A 173 13.10 -14.61 3.39
C PHE A 173 12.77 -14.00 2.02
N SER A 174 13.66 -13.19 1.42
CA SER A 174 13.54 -12.79 0.01
C SER A 174 14.33 -13.77 -0.87
N SER A 175 13.62 -14.67 -1.55
CA SER A 175 14.21 -15.72 -2.41
C SER A 175 14.36 -15.29 -3.88
N THR A 176 13.89 -14.11 -4.25
CA THR A 176 13.91 -13.62 -5.62
C THR A 176 15.27 -13.03 -5.98
N ARG A 177 16.15 -13.90 -6.49
CA ARG A 177 17.55 -13.58 -6.83
C ARG A 177 17.77 -13.15 -8.29
N SER A 178 16.71 -13.06 -9.11
CA SER A 178 16.81 -12.72 -10.53
C SER A 178 15.49 -12.18 -11.07
N PRO A 179 15.50 -11.38 -12.16
CA PRO A 179 14.28 -10.99 -12.86
C PRO A 179 13.42 -12.19 -13.28
N ALA A 180 14.03 -13.31 -13.67
CA ALA A 180 13.31 -14.51 -14.07
C ALA A 180 12.51 -15.14 -12.91
N THR A 181 13.13 -15.30 -11.73
CA THR A 181 12.44 -15.82 -10.54
C THR A 181 11.36 -14.85 -10.03
N TYR A 182 11.58 -13.55 -10.22
CA TYR A 182 10.59 -12.52 -9.92
C TYR A 182 9.35 -12.66 -10.79
N LEU A 183 9.53 -12.73 -12.12
CA LEU A 183 8.42 -12.87 -13.07
C LEU A 183 7.64 -14.17 -12.86
N ALA A 184 8.35 -15.27 -12.60
CA ALA A 184 7.73 -16.56 -12.28
C ALA A 184 6.87 -16.46 -11.00
N SER A 185 7.35 -15.74 -9.99
CA SER A 185 6.61 -15.53 -8.74
C SER A 185 5.40 -14.63 -8.98
N MET A 186 5.57 -13.52 -9.68
CA MET A 186 4.53 -12.52 -9.97
C MET A 186 3.41 -13.05 -10.87
N ALA A 187 3.71 -14.02 -11.75
CA ALA A 187 2.72 -14.72 -12.56
C ALA A 187 1.72 -15.54 -11.70
N ASN A 188 2.11 -15.95 -10.50
CA ASN A 188 1.25 -16.79 -9.65
C ASN A 188 0.05 -15.99 -9.11
N PRO A 189 -1.18 -16.54 -9.21
CA PRO A 189 -2.35 -15.93 -8.58
C PRO A 189 -2.14 -15.73 -7.08
N GLY A 190 -2.44 -14.52 -6.59
CA GLY A 190 -2.29 -14.18 -5.18
C GLY A 190 -0.85 -13.88 -4.73
N TYR A 191 0.12 -13.81 -5.65
CA TYR A 191 1.40 -13.15 -5.38
C TYR A 191 1.22 -11.64 -5.38
N TRP A 192 1.79 -10.96 -4.39
CA TRP A 192 1.53 -9.53 -4.20
C TRP A 192 2.19 -8.70 -5.28
N GLY A 193 1.47 -7.68 -5.73
CA GLY A 193 2.08 -6.64 -6.53
C GLY A 193 2.98 -5.72 -5.69
N ASP A 194 3.85 -5.00 -6.36
CA ASP A 194 4.82 -4.05 -5.84
C ASP A 194 4.84 -2.78 -6.70
N ASP A 195 5.89 -1.97 -6.59
CA ASP A 195 6.03 -0.74 -7.36
C ASP A 195 6.24 -0.98 -8.86
N ALA A 196 6.94 -2.06 -9.23
CA ALA A 196 7.18 -2.38 -10.63
C ALA A 196 5.87 -2.80 -11.30
N THR A 197 5.03 -3.59 -10.63
CA THR A 197 3.72 -3.95 -11.16
C THR A 197 2.77 -2.76 -11.23
N LEU A 198 2.81 -1.85 -10.26
CA LEU A 198 2.00 -0.63 -10.29
C LEU A 198 2.47 0.32 -11.42
N SER A 199 3.78 0.48 -11.59
CA SER A 199 4.39 1.27 -12.68
C SER A 199 4.06 0.71 -14.06
N ALA A 200 4.16 -0.61 -14.22
CA ALA A 200 3.75 -1.31 -15.44
C ALA A 200 2.26 -1.10 -15.71
N ALA A 201 1.38 -1.31 -14.72
CA ALA A 201 -0.05 -1.07 -14.85
C ALA A 201 -0.37 0.38 -15.25
N ALA A 202 0.28 1.36 -14.61
CA ALA A 202 0.11 2.77 -14.95
C ALA A 202 0.51 3.05 -16.40
N THR A 203 1.53 2.39 -16.91
CA THR A 203 1.98 2.53 -18.30
C THR A 203 0.98 1.90 -19.28
N ILE A 204 0.64 0.62 -19.08
CA ILE A 204 -0.22 -0.16 -19.98
C ILE A 204 -1.61 0.48 -20.11
N TYR A 205 -2.18 0.93 -18.99
CA TYR A 205 -3.53 1.48 -18.93
C TYR A 205 -3.57 3.01 -18.96
N LYS A 206 -2.41 3.67 -19.14
CA LYS A 206 -2.28 5.14 -19.14
C LYS A 206 -2.93 5.78 -17.90
N LEU A 207 -2.69 5.20 -16.73
CA LEU A 207 -3.22 5.70 -15.46
C LEU A 207 -2.29 6.77 -14.88
N SER A 208 -2.91 7.78 -14.28
CA SER A 208 -2.27 8.69 -13.34
C SER A 208 -2.91 8.47 -11.98
N LEU A 209 -2.11 8.00 -11.04
CA LEU A 209 -2.56 7.51 -9.74
C LEU A 209 -2.01 8.38 -8.62
N VAL A 210 -2.90 8.81 -7.72
CA VAL A 210 -2.50 9.25 -6.38
C VAL A 210 -2.82 8.12 -5.40
N ILE A 211 -1.83 7.71 -4.63
CA ILE A 211 -1.98 6.65 -3.63
C ILE A 211 -1.87 7.30 -2.26
N VAL A 212 -2.93 7.24 -1.46
CA VAL A 212 -3.00 7.86 -0.13
C VAL A 212 -2.91 6.80 0.96
N ASN A 213 -2.14 7.08 1.99
CA ASN A 213 -1.89 6.21 3.13
C ASN A 213 -2.72 6.63 4.37
N PRO A 214 -2.91 5.74 5.36
CA PRO A 214 -3.64 6.05 6.61
C PRO A 214 -3.06 7.21 7.42
N ASP A 215 -1.74 7.44 7.37
CA ASP A 215 -1.08 8.57 8.03
C ASP A 215 -1.25 9.90 7.27
N ARG A 216 -2.03 9.87 6.19
CA ARG A 216 -2.36 10.95 5.25
C ARG A 216 -1.29 11.22 4.21
N THR A 217 -0.10 10.65 4.33
CA THR A 217 0.93 10.78 3.30
C THR A 217 0.43 10.20 1.98
N TYR A 218 1.01 10.65 0.87
CA TYR A 218 0.62 10.14 -0.44
C TYR A 218 1.80 10.15 -1.40
N PHE A 219 1.70 9.38 -2.48
CA PHE A 219 2.64 9.44 -3.58
C PHE A 219 1.91 9.41 -4.91
N GLU A 220 2.59 9.96 -5.92
CA GLU A 220 2.09 10.11 -7.27
C GLU A 220 2.75 9.07 -8.18
N LEU A 221 1.96 8.48 -9.06
CA LEU A 221 2.45 7.66 -10.14
C LEU A 221 1.75 8.06 -11.43
N SER A 222 2.46 8.81 -12.27
CA SER A 222 2.00 9.15 -13.62
C SER A 222 3.13 8.89 -14.62
N LYS A 223 2.79 8.26 -15.74
CA LYS A 223 3.64 8.18 -16.94
C LYS A 223 3.10 9.05 -18.08
N VAL A 224 2.06 9.82 -17.80
CA VAL A 224 1.40 10.75 -18.72
C VAL A 224 1.69 12.17 -18.26
N GLU A 225 2.20 13.01 -19.16
CA GLU A 225 2.32 14.45 -18.93
C GLU A 225 0.93 15.09 -18.99
N GLY A 226 0.58 15.88 -17.97
CA GLY A 226 -0.71 16.61 -17.92
C GLY A 226 -1.95 15.71 -17.99
N PRO A 227 -2.13 14.74 -17.08
CA PRO A 227 -3.25 13.82 -17.16
C PRO A 227 -4.61 14.51 -16.99
N LEU A 228 -5.54 14.18 -17.89
CA LEU A 228 -6.90 14.77 -17.92
C LEU A 228 -7.79 14.30 -16.76
N GLY A 229 -7.39 13.28 -16.01
CA GLY A 229 -8.11 12.82 -14.83
C GLY A 229 -7.31 11.79 -14.04
N TRP A 230 -7.01 12.10 -12.78
CA TRP A 230 -6.36 11.15 -11.89
C TRP A 230 -7.36 10.13 -11.34
N LYS A 231 -6.84 8.98 -10.92
CA LYS A 231 -7.54 8.03 -10.08
C LYS A 231 -6.85 7.94 -8.74
N ALA A 232 -7.59 7.61 -7.69
CA ALA A 232 -7.03 7.47 -6.37
C ALA A 232 -7.22 6.08 -5.81
N LEU A 233 -6.18 5.60 -5.12
CA LEU A 233 -6.20 4.38 -4.34
C LEU A 233 -5.86 4.72 -2.89
N TYR A 234 -6.40 3.92 -1.97
CA TYR A 234 -6.05 3.97 -0.57
C TYR A 234 -5.19 2.76 -0.25
N TYR A 235 -4.01 2.96 0.32
CA TYR A 235 -3.07 1.89 0.60
C TYR A 235 -2.76 1.80 2.10
N THR A 236 -3.18 0.71 2.74
CA THR A 236 -3.02 0.53 4.19
C THR A 236 -1.65 -0.02 4.60
N GLY A 237 -0.71 -0.11 3.65
CA GLY A 237 0.59 -0.75 3.85
C GLY A 237 0.64 -2.25 3.50
N ASN A 238 -0.46 -2.80 3.03
CA ASN A 238 -0.59 -4.22 2.70
C ASN A 238 -1.78 -4.47 1.77
N HIS A 239 -2.82 -3.66 1.89
CA HIS A 239 -4.05 -3.81 1.15
C HIS A 239 -4.38 -2.52 0.40
N TYR A 240 -4.87 -2.70 -0.82
CA TYR A 240 -5.36 -1.61 -1.65
C TYR A 240 -6.88 -1.56 -1.57
N GLU A 241 -7.39 -0.39 -1.26
CA GLU A 241 -8.78 -0.02 -1.38
C GLU A 241 -8.90 1.18 -2.33
N LEU A 242 -10.12 1.62 -2.56
CA LEU A 242 -10.42 2.72 -3.46
C LEU A 242 -10.60 4.01 -2.68
N LEU A 243 -10.21 5.13 -3.27
CA LEU A 243 -10.41 6.47 -2.72
C LEU A 243 -11.21 7.32 -3.72
N PHE A 244 -12.18 8.07 -3.20
CA PHE A 244 -13.12 8.83 -4.01
C PHE A 244 -13.36 10.22 -3.45
N LYS A 245 -13.66 11.16 -4.35
CA LYS A 245 -14.18 12.47 -3.97
C LYS A 245 -15.70 12.37 -3.78
N VAL A 246 -16.17 12.94 -2.67
CA VAL A 246 -17.60 13.10 -2.40
C VAL A 246 -18.16 14.09 -3.42
N PRO A 247 -19.28 13.78 -4.10
CA PRO A 247 -19.92 14.73 -5.00
C PRO A 247 -20.21 16.02 -4.25
N SER A 248 -19.84 17.15 -4.85
CA SER A 248 -20.28 18.45 -4.34
C SER A 248 -21.80 18.44 -4.35
N SER A 249 -22.46 18.62 -3.20
CA SER A 249 -23.91 18.81 -3.19
C SER A 249 -24.23 19.96 -4.15
N SER A 250 -24.95 19.65 -5.22
CA SER A 250 -25.55 20.69 -6.03
C SER A 250 -26.47 21.44 -5.07
N SER A 251 -26.17 22.70 -4.80
CA SER A 251 -27.09 23.60 -4.12
C SER A 251 -28.41 23.57 -4.90
N ALA A 252 -29.39 22.87 -4.36
CA ALA A 252 -30.78 22.89 -4.77
C ALA A 252 -31.55 23.72 -3.74
#